data_AF-A0A1Q7D0G6-F1
#
_entry.id   AF-A0A1Q7D0G6-F1
#
_cell.length_a   1.000
_cell.length_b   1.000
_cell.length_c   1.000
_cell.angle_alpha   90.00
_cell.angle_beta   90.00
_cell.angle_gamma   90.00
#
_symmetry.space_group_name_H-M   'P 1'
#
loop_
_entity.id
_entity.type
_entity.pdbx_description
1 polymer ?
#
loop_
_entity_poly.entity_id
_entity_poly.type
_entity_poly.pdbx_seq_one_letter_code
_entity_poly.pdbx_strand_id
1 'polypeptide(L)' 'MYVIVVGGGTADAIIAVTADDEDNLIALQMAKRHFRVKKTIARVNNPTNVEIFKMLGVDEAVSATDVLLGALEPPLTA' A
#
# COMPACT_ATOMS: atom_id res chain seq x y z
N MET A 1 7.01 1.14 -13.42
CA MET A 1 7.45 1.27 -12.03
C MET A 1 7.26 2.73 -11.60
N TYR A 2 6.16 3.05 -10.93
CA TYR A 2 5.97 4.38 -10.32
C TYR A 2 5.93 4.19 -8.81
N VAL A 3 7.00 4.62 -8.14
CA VAL A 3 7.08 4.74 -6.69
C VAL A 3 6.90 6.21 -6.39
N ILE A 4 5.81 6.57 -5.70
CA ILE A 4 5.60 7.97 -5.30
C ILE A 4 6.27 8.13 -3.93
N VAL A 5 7.36 8.89 -3.93
CA VAL A 5 8.05 9.30 -2.71
C VAL A 5 7.48 10.65 -2.29
N VAL A 6 6.95 10.74 -1.08
CA VAL A 6 6.44 11.99 -0.52
C VAL A 6 7.36 12.40 0.65
N GLY A 7 8.17 13.45 0.45
CA GLY A 7 9.01 14.02 1.52
C GLY A 7 10.21 14.82 0.99
N GLY A 8 10.46 15.99 1.58
CA GLY A 8 11.64 16.81 1.31
C GLY A 8 12.86 16.31 2.06
N GLY A 9 14.01 16.17 1.38
CA GLY A 9 15.28 15.71 1.95
C GLY A 9 15.34 14.20 2.18
N THR A 10 14.51 13.68 3.07
CA THR A 10 14.31 12.23 3.34
C THR A 10 12.84 11.90 3.22
N ALA A 11 12.50 10.79 2.57
CA ALA A 11 11.11 10.37 2.41
C ALA A 11 10.46 10.06 3.77
N ASP A 12 9.41 10.79 4.14
CA ASP A 12 8.60 10.46 5.33
C ASP A 12 7.66 9.28 5.03
N ALA A 13 7.17 9.19 3.79
CA ALA A 13 6.34 8.09 3.34
C ALA A 13 6.69 7.64 1.91
N ILE A 14 6.48 6.35 1.65
CA ILE A 14 6.55 5.77 0.31
C ILE A 14 5.25 5.05 -0.01
N ILE A 15 4.74 5.32 -1.21
CA ILE A 15 3.53 4.69 -1.74
C ILE A 15 3.89 3.92 -3.01
N ALA A 16 3.57 2.63 -3.04
CA ALA A 16 3.78 1.77 -4.20
C ALA A 16 2.43 1.41 -4.84
N VAL A 17 2.25 1.79 -6.11
CA VAL A 17 0.97 1.75 -6.84
C VAL A 17 1.10 1.04 -8.19
N THR A 18 1.99 0.07 -8.31
CA THR A 18 2.17 -0.69 -9.55
C THR A 18 1.04 -1.67 -9.82
N ALA A 19 0.97 -2.15 -11.06
CA ALA A 19 0.01 -3.20 -11.48
C ALA A 19 0.35 -4.58 -10.90
N ASP A 20 1.62 -4.79 -10.53
CA ASP A 20 2.08 -6.00 -9.88
C ASP A 20 2.15 -5.77 -8.36
N ASP A 21 1.54 -6.68 -7.59
CA ASP A 21 1.54 -6.65 -6.12
C ASP A 21 2.92 -7.06 -5.56
N GLU A 22 3.62 -8.00 -6.20
CA GLU A 22 4.91 -8.48 -5.72
C GLU A 22 5.96 -7.37 -5.75
N ASP A 23 5.97 -6.58 -6.83
CA ASP A 23 6.82 -5.39 -6.96
C ASP A 23 6.53 -4.36 -5.86
N ASN A 24 5.25 -4.10 -5.57
CA ASN A 24 4.84 -3.16 -4.53
C ASN A 24 5.35 -3.62 -3.16
N LEU A 25 5.20 -4.91 -2.85
CA LEU A 25 5.62 -5.50 -1.59
C LEU A 25 7.14 -5.41 -1.41
N ILE A 26 7.91 -5.82 -2.43
CA ILE A 26 9.38 -5.80 -2.37
C ILE A 26 9.88 -4.36 -2.25
N ALA A 27 9.36 -3.44 -3.06
CA ALA A 27 9.76 -2.03 -3.02
C ALA A 27 9.53 -1.40 -1.63
N LEU A 28 8.39 -1.67 -0.99
CA LEU A 28 8.08 -1.14 0.33
C LEU A 28 8.88 -1.81 1.45
N GLN A 29 9.18 -3.10 1.35
CA GLN A 29 10.10 -3.75 2.30
C GLN A 29 11.50 -3.16 2.20
N MET A 30 11.98 -2.89 0.98
CA MET A 30 13.26 -2.24 0.76
C MET A 30 13.27 -0.82 1.35
N ALA A 31 12.21 -0.04 1.12
CA ALA A 31 12.00 1.27 1.73
C ALA A 31 12.05 1.22 3.27
N LYS A 32 11.33 0.28 3.88
CA LYS A 32 11.24 0.15 5.34
C LYS A 32 12.57 -0.29 5.95
N ARG A 33 13.23 -1.29 5.36
CA ARG A 33 14.44 -1.91 5.93
C ARG A 33 15.73 -1.14 5.62
N HIS A 34 15.91 -0.69 4.38
CA HIS A 34 17.17 -0.07 3.94
C HIS A 34 17.14 1.45 4.05
N PHE A 35 16.00 2.08 3.75
CA PHE A 35 15.86 3.53 3.77
C PHE A 35 15.21 4.06 5.05
N ARG A 36 14.80 3.16 5.95
CA ARG A 36 14.18 3.47 7.26
C ARG A 36 13.01 4.45 7.13
N VAL A 37 12.24 4.32 6.05
CA VAL A 37 11.06 5.16 5.81
C VAL A 37 10.05 4.96 6.93
N LYS A 38 9.49 6.04 7.44
CA LYS A 38 8.57 6.00 8.59
C LYS A 38 7.27 5.29 8.22
N LYS A 39 6.73 5.57 7.03
CA LYS A 39 5.43 5.05 6.57
C LYS A 39 5.48 4.43 5.16
N THR A 40 4.95 3.23 5.00
CA THR A 40 4.82 2.53 3.73
C THR A 40 3.36 2.22 3.42
N ILE A 41 2.92 2.52 2.20
CA ILE A 41 1.55 2.30 1.75
C ILE A 41 1.57 1.55 0.43
N ALA A 42 0.88 0.41 0.36
CA ALA A 42 0.71 -0.37 -0.86
C ALA A 42 -0.69 -0.20 -1.43
N ARG A 43 -0.78 -0.05 -2.76
CA ARG A 43 -1.96 -0.47 -3.50
C ARG A 43 -1.89 -1.97 -3.72
N VAL A 44 -2.95 -2.67 -3.35
CA VAL A 44 -3.10 -4.10 -3.57
C VAL A 44 -4.18 -4.30 -4.63
N ASN A 45 -3.86 -5.06 -5.67
CA ASN A 45 -4.80 -5.37 -6.74
C ASN A 45 -5.70 -6.54 -6.36
N ASN A 46 -5.16 -7.55 -5.67
CA ASN A 46 -5.94 -8.67 -5.14
C ASN A 46 -6.25 -8.49 -3.63
N PRO A 47 -7.52 -8.32 -3.23
CA PRO A 47 -7.92 -8.16 -1.82
C PRO A 47 -7.34 -9.22 -0.87
N THR A 48 -7.18 -10.47 -1.32
CA THR A 48 -6.65 -11.56 -0.49
C THR A 48 -5.20 -11.32 -0.07
N ASN A 49 -4.47 -10.47 -0.78
CA ASN A 49 -3.08 -10.15 -0.50
C ASN A 49 -2.94 -9.03 0.56
N VAL A 50 -4.02 -8.36 0.97
CA VAL A 50 -3.94 -7.24 1.94
C VAL A 50 -3.34 -7.71 3.27
N GLU A 51 -3.74 -8.89 3.75
CA GLU A 51 -3.27 -9.41 5.03
C GLU A 51 -1.78 -9.75 5.01
N ILE A 52 -1.31 -10.42 3.95
CA ILE A 52 0.11 -10.78 3.83
C ILE A 52 1.02 -9.54 3.71
N PHE A 53 0.56 -8.46 3.06
CA PHE A 53 1.31 -7.21 3.00
C PHE A 53 1.54 -6.61 4.40
N LYS A 54 0.49 -6.60 5.23
CA LYS A 54 0.59 -6.11 6.61
C LYS A 54 1.51 -6.99 7.46
N MET A 55 1.39 -8.31 7.35
CA MET A 55 2.26 -9.26 8.06
C MET A 55 3.74 -9.09 7.69
N LEU A 56 4.02 -8.71 6.44
CA LEU A 56 5.37 -8.53 5.92
C LEU A 56 5.96 -7.14 6.14
N GLY A 57 5.29 -6.28 6.91
CA GLY A 57 5.82 -5.00 7.37
C GLY A 57 5.50 -3.80 6.50
N VAL A 58 4.48 -3.90 5.64
CA VAL A 58 3.84 -2.72 5.03
C VAL A 58 2.86 -2.13 6.04
N ASP A 59 2.96 -0.82 6.33
CA ASP A 59 2.11 -0.21 7.36
C ASP A 59 0.63 -0.16 6.93
N GLU A 60 0.38 0.20 5.67
CA GLU A 60 -0.97 0.30 5.12
C GLU A 60 -1.07 -0.40 3.76
N ALA A 61 -2.10 -1.23 3.59
CA ALA A 61 -2.39 -1.92 2.36
C ALA A 61 -3.82 -1.61 1.94
N VAL A 62 -3.99 -1.02 0.76
CA VAL A 62 -5.27 -0.53 0.24
C VAL A 62 -5.64 -1.32 -1.01
N SER A 63 -6.69 -2.11 -0.91
CA SER A 63 -7.29 -2.81 -2.05
C SER A 63 -8.19 -1.85 -2.82
N ALA A 64 -7.88 -1.62 -4.10
CA ALA A 64 -8.73 -0.78 -4.95
C ALA A 64 -10.13 -1.40 -5.12
N THR A 65 -10.21 -2.73 -5.18
CA THR A 65 -11.47 -3.48 -5.27
C THR A 65 -12.33 -3.28 -4.02
N ASP A 66 -11.74 -3.33 -2.82
CA ASP A 66 -12.48 -3.17 -1.56
C ASP A 66 -12.99 -1.73 -1.42
N VAL A 67 -12.16 -0.74 -1.81
CA VAL A 67 -12.55 0.67 -1.83
C VAL A 67 -13.73 0.92 -2.78
N LEU A 68 -13.69 0.30 -3.97
CA LEU A 68 -14.78 0.42 -4.94
C LEU A 68 -16.05 -0.27 -4.46
N LEU A 69 -15.94 -1.46 -3.86
CA LEU A 69 -17.08 -2.15 -3.29
C LEU A 69 -17.74 -1.34 -2.18
N GLY A 70 -16.94 -0.79 -1.25
CA GLY A 70 -17.44 0.09 -0.19
C GLY A 70 -18.05 1.41 -0.70
N ALA A 71 -17.68 1.86 -1.90
CA ALA A 71 -18.31 3.02 -2.55
C ALA A 71 -19.63 2.67 -3.26
N LEU A 72 -19.84 1.41 -3.62
CA LEU A 72 -21.08 0.88 -4.21
C LEU A 72 -22.06 0.38 -3.16
N GLU A 73 -21.57 -0.02 -1.99
CA GLU A 73 -22.41 -0.31 -0.84
C GLU A 73 -23.17 0.98 -0.47
N PRO A 74 -24.51 1.02 -0.63
CA PRO A 74 -25.27 2.09 -0.03
C PRO A 74 -24.97 2.08 1.46
N PRO A 75 -24.90 3.23 2.15
CA PRO A 75 -24.76 3.26 3.60
C PRO A 75 -25.93 2.45 4.18
N LEU A 76 -25.68 1.18 4.49
CA LEU A 76 -26.69 0.32 5.07
C LEU A 76 -26.78 0.71 6.54
N THR A 77 -28.01 1.05 6.93
CA THR A 77 -28.51 1.39 8.27
C THR A 77 -28.30 2.86 8.65
N ALA A 78 -29.28 3.61 9.17
CA ALA A 78 -30.57 3.25 9.80
C ALA A 78 -31.59 4.39 9.62
#